data_AF-A0A969RG85-F1
#
_entry.id   AF-A0A969RG85-F1
#
_cell.length_a   1.000
_cell.length_b   1.000
_cell.length_c   1.000
_cell.angle_alpha   90.00
_cell.angle_beta   90.00
_cell.angle_gamma   90.00
#
_symmetry.space_group_name_H-M   'P 1'
#
loop_
_entity.id
_entity.type
_entity.pdbx_description
1 polymer ?
#
loop_
_entity_poly.entity_id
_entity_poly.type
_entity_poly.pdbx_seq_one_letter_code
_entity_poly.pdbx_strand_id
1 'polypeptide(L)'
;MTTSEYTPDELKTLGSAVMLTGMAVSVVDVGIVSTAIEATALANEIAGAAKKYPTNSVIQALFSEDAAKHGETKQALKLDVKSEDMKPETAVNTAIAAINDALTLLTQKATPEEIPQFKEFIYSCAEHVANAAGSGLFGTGSPKVSDKEAAALIAIKAALSL
;
A
#
# COMPACT_ATOMS: atom_id res chain seq x y z
N MET A 1 -26.18 -10.39 2.47
CA MET A 1 -25.46 -9.24 3.06
C MET A 1 -24.34 -9.80 3.91
N THR A 2 -23.13 -9.85 3.38
CA THR A 2 -21.93 -10.11 4.19
C THR A 2 -21.52 -8.77 4.78
N THR A 3 -21.93 -8.52 6.02
CA THR A 3 -21.33 -7.46 6.84
C THR A 3 -19.83 -7.72 6.90
N SER A 4 -19.01 -6.74 6.53
CA SER A 4 -17.56 -6.81 6.74
C SER A 4 -17.29 -7.11 8.22
N GLU A 5 -16.43 -8.08 8.50
CA GLU A 5 -16.02 -8.39 9.89
C GLU A 5 -15.19 -7.25 10.51
N TYR A 6 -14.78 -6.27 9.69
CA TYR A 6 -14.02 -5.11 10.09
C TYR A 6 -14.90 -3.87 10.20
N THR A 7 -14.69 -3.11 11.28
CA THR A 7 -15.31 -1.80 11.48
C THR A 7 -14.73 -0.76 10.52
N PRO A 8 -15.41 0.38 10.29
CA PRO A 8 -14.87 1.43 9.43
C PRO A 8 -13.48 1.95 9.86
N ASP A 9 -13.23 2.06 11.17
CA ASP A 9 -11.94 2.53 11.68
C ASP A 9 -10.83 1.48 11.47
N GLU A 10 -11.14 0.20 11.64
CA GLU A 10 -10.23 -0.90 11.35
C GLU A 10 -9.88 -0.96 9.86
N LEU A 11 -10.89 -0.84 8.98
CA LEU A 11 -10.68 -0.76 7.54
C LEU A 11 -9.78 0.43 7.17
N LYS A 12 -9.94 1.58 7.84
CA LYS A 12 -9.09 2.73 7.64
C LYS A 12 -7.65 2.48 8.09
N THR A 13 -7.42 1.82 9.21
CA THR A 13 -6.07 1.41 9.64
C THR A 13 -5.41 0.52 8.58
N LEU A 14 -6.13 -0.50 8.10
CA LEU A 14 -5.62 -1.42 7.08
C LEU A 14 -5.37 -0.71 5.73
N GLY A 15 -6.32 0.11 5.28
CA GLY A 15 -6.20 0.89 4.05
C GLY A 15 -5.06 1.92 4.11
N SER A 16 -4.84 2.53 5.27
CA SER A 16 -3.72 3.46 5.49
C SER A 16 -2.37 2.76 5.32
N ALA A 17 -2.21 1.52 5.84
CA ALA A 17 -0.98 0.77 5.63
C ALA A 17 -0.70 0.52 4.14
N VAL A 18 -1.71 0.17 3.35
CA VAL A 18 -1.59 -0.03 1.90
C VAL A 18 -1.19 1.27 1.20
N MET A 19 -1.93 2.35 1.44
CA MET A 19 -1.73 3.64 0.77
C MET A 19 -0.39 4.28 1.13
N LEU A 20 -0.05 4.33 2.43
CA LEU A 20 1.18 4.97 2.90
C LEU A 20 2.41 4.21 2.45
N THR A 21 2.34 2.88 2.37
CA THR A 21 3.45 2.07 1.88
C THR A 21 3.73 2.31 0.40
N GLY A 22 2.68 2.35 -0.44
CA GLY A 22 2.82 2.70 -1.86
C GLY A 22 3.39 4.10 -2.06
N MET A 23 2.89 5.08 -1.30
CA MET A 23 3.31 6.48 -1.43
C MET A 23 4.72 6.74 -0.88
N ALA A 24 5.15 6.05 0.18
CA ALA A 24 6.42 6.31 0.84
C ALA A 24 7.61 6.12 -0.12
N VAL A 25 7.53 5.18 -1.05
CA VAL A 25 8.61 4.94 -2.03
C VAL A 25 8.70 6.08 -3.05
N SER A 26 7.58 6.62 -3.52
CA SER A 26 7.58 7.78 -4.42
C SER A 26 8.12 9.05 -3.78
N VAL A 27 7.81 9.25 -2.50
CA VAL A 27 8.15 10.49 -1.79
C VAL A 27 9.65 10.60 -1.51
N VAL A 28 10.38 9.49 -1.38
CA VAL A 28 11.83 9.55 -1.11
C VAL A 28 12.66 10.04 -2.30
N ASP A 29 12.11 9.97 -3.51
CA ASP A 29 12.81 10.40 -4.73
C ASP A 29 11.91 11.09 -5.78
N VAL A 30 11.35 12.23 -5.36
CA VAL A 30 10.48 13.11 -6.18
C VAL A 30 11.09 13.61 -7.49
N GLY A 31 12.41 13.44 -7.71
CA GLY A 31 13.15 13.98 -8.85
C GLY A 31 13.22 13.07 -10.08
N ILE A 32 12.93 11.78 -9.94
CA ILE A 32 13.08 10.80 -11.02
C ILE A 32 11.75 10.51 -11.75
N VAL A 33 10.61 10.91 -11.17
CA VAL A 33 9.29 10.37 -11.51
C VAL A 33 8.17 11.41 -11.54
N SER A 34 7.10 11.13 -12.31
CA SER A 34 5.82 11.85 -12.21
C SER A 34 4.87 11.18 -11.20
N THR A 35 4.43 11.96 -10.20
CA THR A 35 3.42 11.56 -9.19
C THR A 35 2.14 10.96 -9.79
N ALA A 36 1.79 11.31 -11.03
CA ALA A 36 0.62 10.76 -11.72
C ALA A 36 0.81 9.28 -12.16
N ILE A 37 2.03 8.91 -12.59
CA ILE A 37 2.35 7.54 -13.01
C ILE A 37 2.33 6.62 -11.79
N GLU A 38 2.93 7.08 -10.69
CA GLU A 38 3.00 6.34 -9.42
C GLU A 38 1.61 6.14 -8.82
N ALA A 39 0.77 7.18 -8.81
CA ALA A 39 -0.61 7.08 -8.37
C ALA A 39 -1.41 6.08 -9.23
N THR A 40 -1.17 6.06 -10.55
CA THR A 40 -1.80 5.10 -11.46
C THR A 40 -1.32 3.67 -11.20
N ALA A 41 -0.03 3.47 -10.93
CA ALA A 41 0.53 2.16 -10.61
C ALA A 41 -0.07 1.60 -9.30
N LEU A 42 -0.13 2.42 -8.25
CA LEU A 42 -0.77 2.04 -6.99
C LEU A 42 -2.25 1.71 -7.17
N ALA A 43 -2.99 2.54 -7.92
CA ALA A 43 -4.40 2.30 -8.22
C ALA A 43 -4.62 0.98 -8.97
N ASN A 44 -3.75 0.64 -9.92
CA ASN A 44 -3.81 -0.62 -10.68
C ASN A 44 -3.56 -1.84 -9.79
N GLU A 45 -2.55 -1.78 -8.90
CA GLU A 45 -2.28 -2.87 -7.96
C GLU A 45 -3.47 -3.08 -7.01
N ILE A 46 -4.05 -1.99 -6.50
CA ILE A 46 -5.25 -2.03 -5.65
C ILE A 46 -6.46 -2.62 -6.40
N ALA A 47 -6.71 -2.18 -7.63
CA ALA A 47 -7.84 -2.67 -8.43
C ALA A 47 -7.76 -4.19 -8.73
N GLY A 48 -6.54 -4.73 -8.81
CA GLY A 48 -6.30 -6.17 -8.99
C GLY A 48 -6.36 -7.00 -7.71
N ALA A 49 -6.32 -6.36 -6.53
CA ALA A 49 -6.10 -7.02 -5.24
C ALA A 49 -7.14 -8.10 -4.93
N ALA A 50 -8.43 -7.76 -5.00
CA ALA A 50 -9.50 -8.71 -4.69
C ALA A 50 -9.51 -9.93 -5.64
N LYS A 51 -9.10 -9.76 -6.90
CA LYS A 51 -8.98 -10.86 -7.85
C LYS A 51 -7.75 -11.74 -7.57
N LYS A 52 -6.64 -11.14 -7.15
CA LYS A 52 -5.38 -11.83 -6.82
C LYS A 52 -5.47 -12.63 -5.52
N TYR A 53 -6.29 -12.17 -4.57
CA TYR A 53 -6.48 -12.79 -3.26
C TYR A 53 -7.95 -13.13 -2.99
N PRO A 54 -8.55 -14.05 -3.77
CA PRO A 54 -10.00 -14.31 -3.74
C PRO A 54 -10.48 -14.93 -2.42
N THR A 55 -9.58 -15.54 -1.64
CA THR A 55 -9.88 -16.22 -0.37
C THR A 55 -9.45 -15.41 0.85
N ASN A 56 -8.87 -14.22 0.68
CA ASN A 56 -8.36 -13.41 1.79
C ASN A 56 -9.42 -12.41 2.25
N SER A 57 -10.07 -12.66 3.38
CA SER A 57 -11.19 -11.85 3.87
C SER A 57 -10.79 -10.39 4.14
N VAL A 58 -9.55 -10.14 4.58
CA VAL A 58 -9.01 -8.80 4.82
C VAL A 58 -8.99 -7.98 3.53
N ILE A 59 -8.42 -8.56 2.47
CA ILE A 59 -8.31 -7.91 1.16
C ILE A 59 -9.69 -7.76 0.53
N GLN A 60 -10.57 -8.76 0.66
CA GLN A 60 -11.96 -8.66 0.17
C GLN A 60 -12.74 -7.56 0.89
N ALA A 61 -12.58 -7.41 2.21
CA ALA A 61 -13.24 -6.37 2.98
C ALA A 61 -12.83 -4.95 2.57
N LEU A 62 -11.62 -4.78 2.03
CA LEU A 62 -11.12 -3.50 1.55
C LEU A 62 -11.43 -3.25 0.07
N PHE A 63 -11.29 -4.26 -0.79
CA PHE A 63 -11.12 -4.06 -2.24
C PHE A 63 -12.09 -4.86 -3.11
N SER A 64 -13.01 -5.63 -2.52
CA SER A 64 -14.04 -6.30 -3.31
C SER A 64 -14.94 -5.29 -4.03
N GLU A 65 -15.62 -5.74 -5.09
CA GLU A 65 -16.60 -4.91 -5.78
C GLU A 65 -17.72 -4.43 -4.84
N ASP A 66 -18.10 -5.27 -3.87
CA ASP A 66 -19.14 -4.93 -2.91
C ASP A 66 -18.65 -3.85 -1.93
N ALA A 67 -17.41 -3.96 -1.43
CA ALA A 67 -16.78 -2.92 -0.62
C ALA A 67 -16.69 -1.58 -1.38
N ALA A 68 -16.37 -1.63 -2.67
CA ALA A 68 -16.33 -0.45 -3.53
C ALA A 68 -17.73 0.17 -3.73
N LYS A 69 -18.75 -0.64 -4.03
CA LYS A 69 -20.15 -0.20 -4.22
C LYS A 69 -20.74 0.43 -2.97
N HIS A 70 -20.37 -0.06 -1.78
CA HIS A 70 -20.84 0.49 -0.51
C HIS A 70 -19.95 1.63 0.03
N GLY A 71 -18.87 1.99 -0.67
CA GLY A 71 -18.00 3.10 -0.30
C GLY A 71 -16.98 2.77 0.80
N GLU A 72 -16.90 1.52 1.25
CA GLU A 72 -15.94 1.05 2.25
C GLU A 72 -14.51 1.23 1.73
N THR A 73 -14.23 0.84 0.48
CA THR A 73 -12.92 1.05 -0.15
C THR A 73 -12.53 2.52 -0.15
N LYS A 74 -13.45 3.40 -0.56
CA LYS A 74 -13.19 4.84 -0.62
C LYS A 74 -12.89 5.41 0.76
N GLN A 75 -13.63 4.97 1.78
CA GLN A 75 -13.45 5.43 3.15
C GLN A 75 -12.14 4.89 3.75
N ALA A 76 -11.81 3.63 3.49
CA ALA A 76 -10.61 2.96 3.98
C ALA A 76 -9.32 3.57 3.41
N LEU A 77 -9.35 3.96 2.13
CA LEU A 77 -8.20 4.57 1.45
C LEU A 77 -8.11 6.08 1.66
N LYS A 78 -9.05 6.68 2.40
CA LYS A 78 -8.98 8.08 2.76
C LYS A 78 -7.87 8.28 3.81
N LEU A 79 -6.77 8.87 3.37
CA LEU A 79 -5.67 9.24 4.24
C LEU A 79 -6.03 10.46 5.09
N ASP A 80 -5.90 10.31 6.41
CA ASP A 80 -5.84 11.43 7.35
C ASP A 80 -4.41 11.55 7.88
N VAL A 81 -3.49 11.92 6.98
CA VAL A 81 -2.08 12.18 7.32
C VAL A 81 -1.76 13.65 7.07
N LYS A 82 -0.83 14.21 7.85
CA LYS A 82 -0.42 15.60 7.67
C LYS A 82 0.64 15.68 6.58
N SER A 83 0.75 16.85 5.96
CA SER A 83 1.78 17.10 4.93
C SER A 83 3.19 16.87 5.47
N GLU A 84 3.43 17.07 6.77
CA GLU A 84 4.70 16.80 7.42
C GLU A 84 5.06 15.31 7.49
N ASP A 85 4.05 14.43 7.49
CA ASP A 85 4.24 12.98 7.55
C ASP A 85 4.63 12.41 6.17
N MET A 86 4.34 13.15 5.09
CA MET A 86 4.59 12.82 3.69
C MET A 86 5.78 13.59 3.10
N LYS A 87 6.85 13.77 3.88
CA LYS A 87 8.13 14.32 3.41
C LYS A 87 9.14 13.21 3.16
N PRO A 88 10.16 13.42 2.30
CA PRO A 88 11.19 12.40 2.03
C PRO A 88 11.82 11.82 3.30
N GLU A 89 12.03 12.64 4.33
CA GLU A 89 12.63 12.25 5.61
C GLU A 89 11.69 11.47 6.56
N THR A 90 10.36 11.57 6.38
CA THR A 90 9.36 11.01 7.31
C THR A 90 8.52 9.90 6.69
N ALA A 91 8.30 9.90 5.37
CA ALA A 91 7.33 9.05 4.71
C ALA A 91 7.54 7.54 4.97
N VAL A 92 8.79 7.06 4.94
CA VAL A 92 9.11 5.65 5.20
C VAL A 92 8.77 5.27 6.64
N ASN A 93 9.10 6.12 7.62
CA ASN A 93 8.78 5.86 9.02
C ASN A 93 7.26 5.91 9.27
N THR A 94 6.54 6.82 8.60
CA THR A 94 5.08 6.88 8.63
C THR A 94 4.45 5.60 8.08
N ALA A 95 4.95 5.09 6.95
CA ALA A 95 4.48 3.82 6.38
C ALA A 95 4.76 2.64 7.31
N ILE A 96 5.95 2.56 7.91
CA ILE A 96 6.31 1.50 8.86
C ILE A 96 5.39 1.54 10.09
N ALA A 97 5.07 2.73 10.63
CA ALA A 97 4.12 2.86 11.73
C ALA A 97 2.73 2.31 11.34
N ALA A 98 2.21 2.69 10.17
CA ALA A 98 0.93 2.20 9.68
C ALA A 98 0.92 0.68 9.42
N ILE A 99 2.02 0.12 8.90
CA ILE A 99 2.21 -1.33 8.77
C ILE A 99 2.08 -2.00 10.13
N ASN A 100 2.77 -1.49 11.15
CA ASN A 100 2.75 -2.09 12.49
C ASN A 100 1.36 -2.03 13.12
N ASP A 101 0.64 -0.92 12.95
CA ASP A 101 -0.74 -0.78 13.43
C ASP A 101 -1.68 -1.79 12.74
N ALA A 102 -1.57 -1.93 11.42
CA ALA A 102 -2.33 -2.90 10.65
C ALA A 102 -2.01 -4.35 11.06
N LEU A 103 -0.73 -4.71 11.21
CA LEU A 103 -0.34 -6.05 11.63
C LEU A 103 -0.80 -6.35 13.05
N THR A 104 -0.73 -5.38 13.95
CA THR A 104 -1.26 -5.52 15.32
C THR A 104 -2.75 -5.84 15.30
N LEU A 105 -3.52 -5.08 14.51
CA LEU A 105 -4.95 -5.34 14.33
C LEU A 105 -5.23 -6.74 13.77
N LEU A 106 -4.50 -7.15 12.73
CA LEU A 106 -4.72 -8.43 12.07
C LEU A 106 -4.39 -9.64 12.95
N THR A 107 -3.42 -9.53 13.88
CA THR A 107 -3.12 -10.62 14.82
C THR A 107 -4.31 -11.02 15.70
N GLN A 108 -5.32 -10.14 15.83
CA GLN A 108 -6.50 -10.37 16.65
C GLN A 108 -7.68 -10.95 15.87
N LYS A 109 -7.71 -10.80 14.53
CA LYS A 109 -8.92 -11.04 13.72
C LYS A 109 -8.69 -11.86 12.46
N ALA A 110 -7.53 -11.73 11.83
CA ALA A 110 -7.22 -12.45 10.61
C ALA A 110 -6.70 -13.86 10.92
N THR A 111 -6.90 -14.76 9.97
CA THR A 111 -6.31 -16.10 10.03
C THR A 111 -4.80 -16.04 9.80
N PRO A 112 -4.03 -17.02 10.32
CA PRO A 112 -2.58 -17.10 10.09
C PRO A 112 -2.18 -17.12 8.61
N GLU A 113 -3.06 -17.60 7.72
CA GLU A 113 -2.84 -17.68 6.27
C GLU A 113 -3.08 -16.34 5.56
N GLU A 114 -3.96 -15.49 6.10
CA GLU A 114 -4.29 -14.19 5.51
C GLU A 114 -3.24 -13.12 5.77
N ILE A 115 -2.58 -13.19 6.92
CA ILE A 115 -1.58 -12.19 7.34
C ILE A 115 -0.39 -12.13 6.36
N PRO A 116 0.26 -13.26 5.97
CA PRO A 116 1.33 -13.24 4.97
C PRO A 116 0.87 -12.70 3.62
N GLN A 117 -0.34 -13.07 3.17
CA GLN A 117 -0.88 -12.57 1.90
C GLN A 117 -1.13 -11.07 1.91
N PHE A 118 -1.63 -10.52 3.04
CA PHE A 118 -1.81 -9.08 3.20
C PHE A 118 -0.47 -8.34 3.25
N LYS A 119 0.55 -8.91 3.90
CA LYS A 119 1.92 -8.38 3.89
C LYS A 119 2.51 -8.31 2.48
N GLU A 120 2.41 -9.41 1.73
CA GLU A 120 2.86 -9.48 0.33
C GLU A 120 2.13 -8.47 -0.55
N PHE A 121 0.83 -8.28 -0.33
CA PHE A 121 0.05 -7.28 -1.05
C PHE A 121 0.51 -5.84 -0.73
N ILE A 122 0.72 -5.50 0.54
CA ILE A 122 1.26 -4.18 0.92
C ILE A 122 2.63 -3.95 0.26
N TYR A 123 3.50 -4.97 0.28
CA TYR A 123 4.82 -4.88 -0.35
C TYR A 123 4.71 -4.72 -1.87
N SER A 124 3.82 -5.45 -2.54
CA SER A 124 3.65 -5.35 -4.00
C SER A 124 3.18 -3.96 -4.43
N CYS A 125 2.38 -3.27 -3.62
CA CYS A 125 2.04 -1.86 -3.87
C CYS A 125 3.29 -0.96 -3.92
N ALA A 126 4.19 -1.08 -2.95
CA ALA A 126 5.43 -0.31 -2.93
C ALA A 126 6.38 -0.69 -4.08
N GLU A 127 6.53 -1.98 -4.37
CA GLU A 127 7.37 -2.47 -5.46
C GLU A 127 6.85 -2.04 -6.83
N HIS A 128 5.53 -2.11 -7.06
CA HIS A 128 4.92 -1.71 -8.32
C HIS A 128 5.08 -0.20 -8.56
N VAL A 129 4.92 0.60 -7.50
CA VAL A 129 5.16 2.06 -7.56
C VAL A 129 6.63 2.35 -7.94
N ALA A 130 7.59 1.73 -7.25
CA ALA A 130 9.02 1.92 -7.54
C ALA A 130 9.41 1.52 -8.97
N ASN A 131 8.81 0.45 -9.49
CA ASN A 131 9.10 -0.03 -10.84
C ASN A 131 8.43 0.82 -11.93
N ALA A 132 7.22 1.35 -11.66
CA ALA A 132 6.56 2.27 -12.58
C ALA A 132 7.32 3.60 -12.69
N ALA A 133 7.90 4.01 -11.57
CA ALA A 133 8.68 5.22 -11.40
C ALA A 133 9.93 5.31 -12.29
N GLY A 134 10.62 4.19 -12.52
CA GLY A 134 11.86 4.13 -13.29
C GLY A 134 11.75 4.40 -14.80
N SER A 135 10.59 4.84 -15.31
CA SER A 135 10.33 5.06 -16.74
C SER A 135 10.68 6.50 -17.14
N GLY A 136 11.93 6.76 -17.53
CA GLY A 136 12.39 8.09 -17.93
C GLY A 136 11.55 8.72 -19.05
N LEU A 137 11.35 10.04 -18.97
CA LEU A 137 10.57 10.89 -19.91
C LEU A 137 11.04 10.80 -21.38
N PHE A 138 12.22 10.21 -21.64
CA PHE A 138 12.76 9.95 -22.97
C PHE A 138 13.39 8.54 -23.06
N GLY A 139 12.57 7.49 -23.00
CA GLY A 139 12.66 6.31 -23.87
C GLY A 139 13.97 5.52 -24.08
N THR A 140 14.99 5.54 -23.21
CA THR A 140 16.24 4.77 -23.47
C THR A 140 16.80 3.89 -22.34
N GLY A 141 16.07 3.56 -21.28
CA GLY A 141 16.64 2.65 -20.28
C GLY A 141 15.63 2.08 -19.31
N SER A 142 15.82 0.80 -19.00
CA SER A 142 15.04 -0.06 -18.10
C SER A 142 14.52 0.64 -16.83
N PRO A 143 13.40 0.17 -16.24
CA PRO A 143 12.92 0.70 -14.96
C PRO A 143 14.05 0.64 -13.93
N LYS A 144 14.57 1.81 -13.57
CA LYS A 144 15.66 1.93 -12.62
C LYS A 144 15.09 2.45 -11.31
N VAL A 145 14.84 1.53 -10.39
CA VAL A 145 14.65 1.85 -8.98
C VAL A 145 15.89 2.59 -8.49
N SER A 146 15.71 3.76 -7.88
CA SER A 146 16.81 4.57 -7.35
C SER A 146 17.39 3.96 -6.07
N ASP A 147 18.59 4.37 -5.69
CA ASP A 147 19.20 3.89 -4.43
C ASP A 147 18.34 4.24 -3.21
N LYS A 148 17.62 5.38 -3.25
CA LYS A 148 16.71 5.80 -2.18
C LYS A 148 15.45 4.96 -2.14
N GLU A 149 14.85 4.70 -3.31
CA GLU A 149 13.68 3.82 -3.43
C GLU A 149 14.02 2.39 -3.00
N ALA A 150 15.19 1.88 -3.41
CA ALA A 150 15.69 0.58 -2.99
C ALA A 150 15.87 0.50 -1.47
N ALA A 151 16.44 1.54 -0.85
CA ALA A 151 16.56 1.61 0.61
C ALA A 151 15.19 1.64 1.31
N ALA A 152 14.23 2.38 0.76
CA ALA A 152 12.86 2.42 1.28
C ALA A 152 12.19 1.03 1.18
N LEU A 153 12.30 0.36 0.04
CA LEU A 153 11.79 -1.00 -0.17
C LEU A 153 12.41 -2.00 0.82
N ILE A 154 13.72 -1.93 1.07
CA ILE A 154 14.39 -2.78 2.07
C ILE A 154 13.79 -2.55 3.47
N ALA A 155 13.62 -1.29 3.88
CA ALA A 155 13.06 -0.95 5.18
C ALA A 155 11.61 -1.42 5.35
N ILE A 156 10.77 -1.21 4.32
CA ILE A 156 9.38 -1.67 4.28
C ILE A 156 9.32 -3.20 4.35
N LYS A 157 10.16 -3.90 3.57
CA LYS A 157 10.22 -5.37 3.57
C LYS A 157 10.58 -5.91 4.96
N ALA A 158 11.55 -5.28 5.62
CA ALA A 158 11.93 -5.63 6.99
C ALA A 158 10.77 -5.42 7.98
N ALA A 159 10.04 -4.30 7.90
CA ALA A 159 8.88 -4.04 8.75
C ALA A 159 7.75 -5.07 8.55
N LEU A 160 7.55 -5.53 7.31
CA LEU A 160 6.59 -6.59 6.98
C LEU A 160 7.10 -7.99 7.39
N SER A 161 8.40 -8.13 7.67
CA SER A 161 9.07 -9.41 7.93
C SER A 161 8.94 -10.39 6.75
N LEU A 162 9.24 -9.90 5.54
CA LEU A 162 9.29 -10.66 4.28
C LEU A 162 10.72 -10.88 3.76
#